data_AF-A3N3P5-F1
#
_entry.id   AF-A3N3P5-F1
#
_cell.length_a   1.000
_cell.length_b   1.000
_cell.length_c   1.000
_cell.angle_alpha   90.00
_cell.angle_beta   90.00
_cell.angle_gamma   90.00
#
_symmetry.space_group_name_H-M   'P 1'
#
loop_
_entity.id
_entity.type
_entity.pdbx_description
1 polymer ?
#
loop_
_entity_poly.entity_id
_entity_poly.type
_entity_poly.pdbx_seq_one_letter_code
_entity_poly.pdbx_strand_id
1 'polypeptide(L)'
;MNKHLRLSFIAIACSLAITACSSDNKGATRYEDLVKNKVDEANKKAEEKAKKDKESETAKKLAELEKKQKELEQQLKQKNQEAPKTEPKQEDIPKVDPKEKGEPKMDPQKENPSKPESKNERTKNLTITEAKEELEKTFKDNGISDGTALLSGGLSTSTQNSFSGRNIENHSKGINTLIVDGKEITLISVDDMKKHRAESDDILDDDKKVFNKIFEINTESGHGKVGSLPKAASKSDFEQMRYGYYTDKNGVTHLFVQGYLTPTTLKESEKVNSPFNYYWMSRNGNSSDRRSLREMPISGVYEYNGKAFYGKGGSYDELTTKAYADFSNRKVKVELSKDSMQTLTFGGDIKGNTFSGSHNGIATKGGFYGSKANDIGGIFYNTNNGNDGVFGGSAKQCGYSGACTNADPITEIK
;
A
#
# COMPACT_ATOMS: atom_id res chain seq x y z
N MET A 1 -20.21 36.02 -22.36
CA MET A 1 -20.27 36.40 -23.79
C MET A 1 -18.84 36.54 -24.32
N ASN A 2 -18.66 36.19 -25.61
CA ASN A 2 -17.44 36.14 -26.43
C ASN A 2 -16.49 34.96 -26.14
N LYS A 3 -16.53 33.81 -26.83
CA LYS A 3 -16.41 33.43 -28.27
C LYS A 3 -15.00 33.66 -28.87
N HIS A 4 -14.40 32.53 -29.28
CA HIS A 4 -13.34 32.30 -30.28
C HIS A 4 -11.93 32.83 -30.03
N LEU A 5 -10.99 31.92 -29.77
CA LEU A 5 -9.81 31.74 -30.64
C LEU A 5 -9.20 30.34 -30.47
N ARG A 6 -9.72 29.36 -31.20
CA ARG A 6 -8.95 28.18 -31.60
C ARG A 6 -8.33 28.53 -32.95
N LEU A 7 -7.01 28.56 -33.04
CA LEU A 7 -6.29 28.69 -34.31
C LEU A 7 -5.33 27.51 -34.41
N SER A 8 -5.73 26.57 -35.25
CA SER A 8 -4.91 25.50 -35.82
C SER A 8 -3.71 26.11 -36.55
N PHE A 9 -2.50 25.67 -36.19
CA PHE A 9 -1.30 25.85 -37.01
C PHE A 9 -0.96 24.52 -37.69
N ILE A 10 -1.83 24.10 -38.62
CA ILE A 10 -1.50 23.10 -39.65
C ILE A 10 -1.97 23.69 -40.97
N ALA A 11 -1.05 24.32 -41.69
CA ALA A 11 -1.03 24.54 -43.13
C ALA A 11 -0.09 25.71 -43.41
N ILE A 12 1.02 25.47 -44.08
CA ILE A 12 1.61 26.26 -45.16
C ILE A 12 2.96 25.61 -45.47
N ALA A 13 3.01 24.92 -46.62
CA ALA A 13 4.07 25.01 -47.63
C ALA A 13 4.04 23.75 -48.51
N CYS A 14 3.14 23.74 -49.49
CA CYS A 14 3.37 23.04 -50.75
C CYS A 14 3.59 24.11 -51.83
N SER A 15 4.39 23.75 -52.83
CA SER A 15 4.75 24.47 -54.06
C SER A 15 5.80 25.59 -53.91
N LEU A 16 7.04 25.28 -54.29
CA LEU A 16 7.69 25.83 -55.49
C LEU A 16 8.99 25.03 -55.76
N ALA A 17 9.02 24.31 -56.87
CA ALA A 17 10.23 23.73 -57.43
C ALA A 17 10.31 24.15 -58.89
N ILE A 18 11.29 24.99 -59.26
CA ILE A 18 11.81 25.13 -60.63
C ILE A 18 13.33 25.40 -60.57
N THR A 19 14.08 24.40 -61.02
CA THR A 19 15.37 24.37 -61.74
C THR A 19 16.58 25.24 -61.36
N ALA A 20 17.65 24.51 -61.02
CA ALA A 20 19.00 24.49 -61.62
C ALA A 20 20.01 25.66 -61.43
N CYS A 21 21.16 25.21 -60.92
CA CYS A 21 22.56 25.59 -61.24
C CYS A 21 23.21 26.82 -60.57
N SER A 22 24.25 26.45 -59.81
CA SER A 22 25.55 27.11 -59.60
C SER A 22 25.75 28.10 -58.44
N SER A 23 26.85 27.81 -57.74
CA SER A 23 27.75 28.73 -57.04
C SER A 23 27.35 29.21 -55.63
N ASP A 24 28.11 28.70 -54.66
CA ASP A 24 28.47 29.28 -53.36
C ASP A 24 27.54 30.33 -52.73
N ASN A 25 26.93 30.00 -51.59
CA ASN A 25 26.89 30.97 -50.50
C ASN A 25 26.58 30.40 -49.11
N LYS A 26 27.40 30.84 -48.14
CA LYS A 26 27.28 30.65 -46.69
C LYS A 26 26.08 31.42 -46.09
N GLY A 27 24.88 31.24 -46.65
CA GLY A 27 23.69 32.04 -46.31
C GLY A 27 22.52 31.26 -45.68
N ALA A 28 22.44 29.94 -45.88
CA ALA A 28 21.27 29.16 -45.44
C ALA A 28 21.26 28.85 -43.92
N THR A 29 22.42 28.75 -43.27
CA THR A 29 22.52 28.44 -41.84
C THR A 29 22.14 29.62 -40.94
N ARG A 30 22.29 30.86 -41.41
CA ARG A 30 22.07 32.06 -40.58
C ARG A 30 20.60 32.38 -40.37
N TYR A 31 19.71 31.98 -41.28
CA TYR A 31 18.27 32.28 -41.18
C TYR A 31 17.55 31.25 -40.30
N GLU A 32 17.92 29.97 -40.41
CA GLU A 32 17.38 28.91 -39.56
C GLU A 32 17.77 29.09 -38.08
N ASP A 33 19.02 29.50 -37.81
CA ASP A 33 19.47 29.81 -36.44
C ASP A 33 18.81 31.06 -35.87
N LEU A 34 18.47 32.06 -36.71
CA LEU A 34 17.77 33.27 -36.27
C LEU A 34 16.30 32.99 -35.94
N VAL A 35 15.66 32.09 -36.69
CA VAL A 35 14.29 31.64 -36.44
C VAL A 35 14.24 30.77 -35.18
N LYS A 36 15.16 29.83 -34.99
CA LYS A 36 15.25 29.01 -33.77
C LYS A 36 15.48 29.87 -32.53
N ASN A 37 16.45 30.78 -32.55
CA ASN A 37 16.72 31.66 -31.41
C ASN A 37 15.51 32.54 -31.03
N LYS A 38 14.76 33.04 -32.01
CA LYS A 38 13.54 33.84 -31.72
C LYS A 38 12.39 32.99 -31.18
N VAL A 39 12.24 31.75 -31.62
CA VAL A 39 11.24 30.81 -31.10
C VAL A 39 11.58 30.39 -29.67
N ASP A 40 12.85 30.12 -29.38
CA ASP A 40 13.31 29.75 -28.03
C ASP A 40 13.18 30.93 -27.05
N GLU A 41 13.47 32.16 -27.49
CA GLU A 41 13.27 33.36 -26.68
C GLU A 41 11.78 33.63 -26.39
N ALA A 42 10.89 33.38 -27.36
CA ALA A 42 9.45 33.50 -27.18
C ALA A 42 8.88 32.42 -26.24
N ASN A 43 9.36 31.17 -26.35
CA ASN A 43 8.97 30.07 -25.46
C ASN A 43 9.44 30.32 -24.03
N LYS A 44 10.68 30.79 -23.85
CA LYS A 44 11.22 31.14 -22.52
C LYS A 44 10.45 32.29 -21.86
N LYS A 45 10.06 33.32 -22.64
CA LYS A 45 9.22 34.41 -22.14
C LYS A 45 7.79 33.96 -21.79
N ALA A 46 7.24 32.98 -22.52
CA ALA A 46 5.92 32.40 -22.22
C ALA A 46 5.95 31.53 -20.94
N GLU A 47 7.01 30.76 -20.74
CA GLU A 47 7.21 29.95 -19.53
C GLU A 47 7.44 30.82 -18.28
N GLU A 48 8.25 31.88 -18.38
CA GLU A 48 8.47 32.81 -17.27
C GLU A 48 7.20 33.58 -16.89
N LYS A 49 6.36 33.94 -17.88
CA LYS A 49 5.06 34.57 -17.63
C LYS A 49 4.08 33.58 -17.00
N ALA A 50 4.01 32.34 -17.47
CA ALA A 50 3.18 31.29 -16.89
C ALA A 50 3.59 30.92 -15.46
N LYS A 51 4.89 30.98 -15.15
CA LYS A 51 5.42 30.76 -13.80
C LYS A 51 5.04 31.90 -12.84
N LYS A 52 5.16 33.16 -13.28
CA LYS A 52 4.75 34.34 -12.50
C LYS A 52 3.23 34.39 -12.26
N ASP A 53 2.43 33.97 -13.25
CA ASP A 53 0.97 33.93 -13.12
C ASP A 53 0.52 32.83 -12.14
N LYS A 54 1.18 31.66 -12.14
CA LYS A 54 0.95 30.59 -11.14
C LYS A 54 1.38 31.01 -9.73
N GLU A 55 2.56 31.61 -9.58
CA GLU A 55 3.04 32.09 -8.26
C GLU A 55 2.11 33.17 -7.67
N SER A 56 1.54 34.04 -8.51
CA SER A 56 0.54 35.05 -8.12
C SER A 56 -0.80 34.44 -7.68
N GLU A 57 -1.29 33.39 -8.34
CA GLU A 57 -2.52 32.70 -7.96
C GLU A 57 -2.32 31.87 -6.67
N THR A 58 -1.16 31.23 -6.50
CA THR A 58 -0.81 30.49 -5.29
C THR A 58 -0.67 31.42 -4.08
N ALA A 59 -0.05 32.59 -4.23
CA ALA A 59 0.05 33.58 -3.16
C ALA A 59 -1.32 34.12 -2.71
N LYS A 60 -2.26 34.33 -3.65
CA LYS A 60 -3.63 34.75 -3.34
C LYS A 60 -4.42 33.67 -2.58
N LYS A 61 -4.28 32.39 -2.98
CA LYS A 61 -4.92 31.26 -2.28
C LYS A 61 -4.33 31.04 -0.88
N LEU A 62 -3.03 31.24 -0.72
CA LEU A 62 -2.36 31.13 0.58
C LEU A 62 -2.85 32.21 1.55
N ALA A 63 -3.00 33.46 1.09
CA ALA A 63 -3.55 34.55 1.90
C ALA A 63 -5.04 34.31 2.29
N GLU A 64 -5.84 33.70 1.41
CA GLU A 64 -7.23 33.36 1.73
C GLU A 64 -7.33 32.22 2.76
N LEU A 65 -6.44 31.23 2.68
CA LEU A 65 -6.36 30.13 3.65
C LEU A 65 -5.91 30.61 5.03
N GLU A 66 -4.92 31.50 5.10
CA GLU A 66 -4.47 32.09 6.36
C GLU A 66 -5.57 32.93 7.04
N LYS A 67 -6.39 33.63 6.24
CA LYS A 67 -7.54 34.37 6.77
C LYS A 67 -8.60 33.43 7.35
N LYS A 68 -8.94 32.35 6.66
CA LYS A 68 -9.88 31.33 7.14
C LYS A 68 -9.37 30.61 8.39
N GLN A 69 -8.08 30.36 8.47
CA GLN A 69 -7.46 29.73 9.64
C GLN A 69 -7.59 30.62 10.88
N LYS A 70 -7.33 31.93 10.76
CA LYS A 70 -7.47 32.90 11.87
C LYS A 70 -8.94 33.05 12.31
N GLU A 71 -9.88 33.02 11.38
CA GLU A 71 -11.33 33.05 11.68
C GLU A 71 -11.77 31.82 12.48
N LEU A 72 -11.30 30.63 12.09
CA LEU A 72 -11.60 29.38 12.79
C LEU A 72 -11.02 29.35 14.21
N GLU A 73 -9.80 29.88 14.36
CA GLU A 73 -9.11 29.97 15.65
C GLU A 73 -9.80 30.96 16.61
N GLN A 74 -10.39 32.05 16.07
CA GLN A 74 -11.23 32.96 16.86
C GLN A 74 -12.57 32.32 17.27
N GLN A 75 -13.20 31.53 16.39
CA GLN A 75 -14.43 30.80 16.73
C GLN A 75 -14.20 29.74 17.81
N LEU A 76 -13.06 29.04 17.77
CA LEU A 76 -12.66 28.08 18.81
C LEU A 76 -12.39 28.74 20.16
N LYS A 77 -11.84 29.95 20.19
CA LYS A 77 -11.62 30.72 21.43
C LYS A 77 -12.93 31.21 22.04
N GLN A 78 -13.94 31.56 21.23
CA GLN A 78 -15.27 31.94 21.71
C GLN A 78 -16.06 30.74 22.25
N LYS A 79 -15.89 29.54 21.67
CA LYS A 79 -16.62 28.33 22.08
C LYS A 79 -16.15 27.71 23.41
N ASN A 80 -14.98 28.11 23.91
CA ASN A 80 -14.39 27.60 25.17
C ASN A 80 -14.65 28.48 26.40
N GLN A 81 -15.48 29.54 26.29
CA GLN A 81 -15.85 30.39 27.43
C GLN A 81 -17.29 30.18 27.94
N GLU A 82 -18.09 29.29 27.33
CA GLU A 82 -19.43 28.94 27.84
C GLU A 82 -19.59 27.43 28.05
N ALA A 83 -19.21 26.95 29.22
CA ALA A 83 -19.74 25.72 29.82
C ALA A 83 -19.73 25.87 31.36
N PRO A 84 -20.88 25.83 32.06
CA PRO A 84 -20.95 26.03 33.50
C PRO A 84 -20.45 24.80 34.28
N LYS A 85 -19.68 25.05 35.33
CA LYS A 85 -19.38 24.07 36.39
C LYS A 85 -20.59 23.95 37.33
N THR A 86 -21.07 22.74 37.56
CA THR A 86 -21.91 22.40 38.73
C THR A 86 -21.28 21.22 39.47
N GLU A 87 -20.71 21.51 40.63
CA GLU A 87 -20.28 20.56 41.67
C GLU A 87 -21.49 20.19 42.57
N PRO A 88 -21.49 19.01 43.20
CA PRO A 88 -22.60 18.54 44.03
C PRO A 88 -22.52 19.11 45.46
N LYS A 89 -23.64 19.65 45.95
CA LYS A 89 -23.81 20.08 47.36
C LYS A 89 -24.28 18.92 48.25
N GLN A 90 -23.69 18.91 49.43
CA GLN A 90 -23.96 18.10 50.61
C GLN A 90 -25.04 18.80 51.46
N GLU A 91 -26.09 18.10 51.89
CA GLU A 91 -27.05 18.59 52.89
C GLU A 91 -27.50 17.49 53.88
N ASP A 92 -27.87 17.97 55.07
CA ASP A 92 -27.93 17.35 56.38
C ASP A 92 -29.07 16.35 56.68
N ILE A 93 -28.84 15.59 57.76
CA ILE A 93 -29.69 14.59 58.44
C ILE A 93 -30.87 15.27 59.20
N PRO A 94 -31.98 14.54 59.47
CA PRO A 94 -32.47 14.48 60.85
C PRO A 94 -32.74 13.05 61.40
N LYS A 95 -32.46 12.93 62.71
CA LYS A 95 -32.53 11.76 63.61
C LYS A 95 -33.95 11.23 63.89
N VAL A 96 -34.06 9.92 64.17
CA VAL A 96 -34.92 9.33 65.23
C VAL A 96 -34.29 8.02 65.76
N ASP A 97 -34.10 7.93 67.08
CA ASP A 97 -33.66 6.78 67.93
C ASP A 97 -34.90 6.10 68.60
N PRO A 98 -34.80 5.05 69.46
CA PRO A 98 -33.90 3.88 69.52
C PRO A 98 -34.67 2.55 69.88
N LYS A 99 -34.02 1.37 69.80
CA LYS A 99 -34.17 0.25 70.79
C LYS A 99 -33.23 -0.95 70.54
N GLU A 100 -32.19 -1.01 71.36
CA GLU A 100 -31.83 -2.10 72.30
C GLU A 100 -31.86 -3.58 71.82
N LYS A 101 -30.68 -4.24 71.79
CA LYS A 101 -30.25 -5.30 72.75
C LYS A 101 -29.01 -6.09 72.27
N GLY A 102 -28.03 -6.24 73.16
CA GLY A 102 -27.30 -7.49 73.40
C GLY A 102 -25.91 -7.67 72.78
N GLU A 103 -24.86 -7.33 73.53
CA GLU A 103 -23.54 -8.00 73.48
C GLU A 103 -23.60 -9.32 74.29
N PRO A 104 -22.83 -10.40 73.97
CA PRO A 104 -21.42 -10.46 74.36
C PRO A 104 -20.42 -11.13 73.38
N LYS A 105 -19.27 -10.47 73.22
CA LYS A 105 -17.87 -10.94 73.16
C LYS A 105 -17.52 -12.33 72.58
N MET A 106 -16.65 -12.35 71.55
CA MET A 106 -15.31 -12.99 71.55
C MET A 106 -14.59 -12.74 70.20
N ASP A 107 -13.39 -12.13 70.25
CA ASP A 107 -12.37 -12.13 69.19
C ASP A 107 -11.35 -13.26 69.51
N PRO A 108 -10.46 -13.74 68.60
CA PRO A 108 -10.27 -13.35 67.20
C PRO A 108 -10.07 -14.54 66.22
N GLN A 109 -10.59 -14.47 65.00
CA GLN A 109 -10.00 -15.24 63.91
C GLN A 109 -10.05 -14.49 62.57
N LYS A 110 -8.84 -14.25 62.06
CA LYS A 110 -8.48 -13.67 60.76
C LYS A 110 -9.44 -14.09 59.64
N GLU A 111 -10.00 -13.11 58.96
CA GLU A 111 -10.27 -13.19 57.52
C GLU A 111 -10.26 -11.79 56.91
N ASN A 112 -9.26 -11.54 56.07
CA ASN A 112 -9.22 -10.39 55.16
C ASN A 112 -10.15 -10.71 53.97
N PRO A 113 -11.21 -9.93 53.69
CA PRO A 113 -11.76 -9.90 52.35
C PRO A 113 -10.93 -8.94 51.52
N SER A 114 -9.91 -9.49 50.86
CA SER A 114 -9.21 -8.83 49.77
C SER A 114 -10.21 -8.62 48.65
N LYS A 115 -10.71 -7.39 48.52
CA LYS A 115 -11.41 -6.90 47.34
C LYS A 115 -10.48 -7.12 46.13
N PRO A 116 -10.86 -7.92 45.11
CA PRO A 116 -10.06 -7.96 43.89
C PRO A 116 -10.25 -6.62 43.19
N GLU A 117 -9.26 -5.74 43.31
CA GLU A 117 -9.07 -4.66 42.35
C GLU A 117 -8.94 -5.28 40.97
N SER A 118 -9.96 -5.09 40.14
CA SER A 118 -9.87 -5.36 38.71
C SER A 118 -8.81 -4.42 38.14
N LYS A 119 -7.58 -4.91 38.01
CA LYS A 119 -6.59 -4.32 37.13
C LYS A 119 -7.15 -4.43 35.72
N ASN A 120 -7.75 -3.33 35.26
CA ASN A 120 -8.03 -3.13 33.85
C ASN A 120 -6.66 -2.86 33.20
N GLU A 121 -5.89 -3.93 32.94
CA GLU A 121 -4.70 -3.86 32.12
C GLU A 121 -5.14 -3.40 30.73
N ARG A 122 -5.08 -2.09 30.48
CA ARG A 122 -5.10 -1.58 29.10
C ARG A 122 -3.89 -2.18 28.41
N THR A 123 -4.14 -3.12 27.50
CA THR A 123 -3.13 -3.60 26.55
C THR A 123 -2.49 -2.37 25.91
N LYS A 124 -1.18 -2.20 26.11
CA LYS A 124 -0.45 -1.06 25.57
C LYS A 124 -0.13 -1.35 24.11
N ASN A 125 -0.77 -0.62 23.19
CA ASN A 125 -0.43 -0.66 21.77
C ASN A 125 1.02 -0.21 21.57
N LEU A 126 1.68 -0.73 20.53
CA LEU A 126 3.00 -0.26 20.13
C LEU A 126 2.93 1.24 19.80
N THR A 127 3.99 1.97 20.16
CA THR A 127 4.25 3.30 19.63
C THR A 127 4.63 3.21 18.15
N ILE A 128 4.59 4.34 17.44
CA ILE A 128 4.94 4.37 16.01
C ILE A 128 6.40 3.97 15.76
N THR A 129 7.30 4.27 16.70
CA THR A 129 8.71 3.89 16.62
C THR A 129 8.87 2.38 16.80
N GLU A 130 8.26 1.79 17.83
CA GLU A 130 8.32 0.34 18.05
C GLU A 130 7.68 -0.43 16.88
N ALA A 131 6.55 0.04 16.36
CA ALA A 131 5.90 -0.56 15.19
C ALA A 131 6.80 -0.52 13.94
N LYS A 132 7.50 0.60 13.70
CA LYS A 132 8.49 0.70 12.61
C LYS A 132 9.64 -0.27 12.82
N GLU A 133 10.19 -0.36 14.02
CA GLU A 133 11.30 -1.26 14.32
C GLU A 133 10.94 -2.73 14.07
N GLU A 134 9.75 -3.17 14.45
CA GLU A 134 9.26 -4.52 14.15
C GLU A 134 9.07 -4.75 12.66
N LEU A 135 8.48 -3.78 11.95
CA LEU A 135 8.30 -3.87 10.51
C LEU A 135 9.63 -3.84 9.76
N GLU A 136 10.64 -3.09 10.20
CA GLU A 136 11.95 -3.03 9.53
C GLU A 136 12.67 -4.38 9.47
N LYS A 137 12.34 -5.32 10.36
CA LYS A 137 12.84 -6.71 10.33
C LYS A 137 12.30 -7.54 9.16
N THR A 138 11.23 -7.09 8.51
CA THR A 138 10.56 -7.72 7.38
C THR A 138 11.02 -7.16 6.02
N PHE A 139 10.66 -7.81 4.92
CA PHE A 139 10.96 -7.37 3.54
C PHE A 139 12.44 -7.11 3.26
N LYS A 140 13.33 -7.93 3.82
CA LYS A 140 14.71 -8.00 3.36
C LYS A 140 14.76 -8.82 2.07
N ASP A 141 15.45 -8.28 1.07
CA ASP A 141 15.68 -8.98 -0.19
C ASP A 141 16.63 -10.15 0.04
N ASN A 142 16.14 -11.38 -0.14
CA ASN A 142 16.95 -12.59 0.00
C ASN A 142 17.90 -12.77 -1.19
N GLY A 143 17.79 -11.95 -2.23
CA GLY A 143 18.72 -11.86 -3.34
C GLY A 143 18.43 -12.86 -4.46
N ILE A 144 19.48 -13.19 -5.20
CA ILE A 144 19.43 -14.01 -6.41
C ILE A 144 20.49 -15.10 -6.28
N SER A 145 20.13 -16.35 -6.62
CA SER A 145 21.05 -17.48 -6.74
C SER A 145 20.95 -18.07 -8.12
N ASP A 146 22.08 -18.20 -8.84
CA ASP A 146 22.15 -18.79 -10.17
C ASP A 146 21.12 -18.21 -11.17
N GLY A 147 21.00 -16.88 -11.18
CA GLY A 147 20.04 -16.15 -12.02
C GLY A 147 18.57 -16.41 -11.66
N THR A 148 18.30 -16.92 -10.45
CA THR A 148 16.96 -17.20 -9.93
C THR A 148 16.70 -16.35 -8.70
N ALA A 149 15.60 -15.59 -8.71
CA ALA A 149 15.17 -14.79 -7.56
C ALA A 149 14.78 -15.69 -6.40
N LEU A 150 15.23 -15.33 -5.20
CA LEU A 150 14.95 -16.04 -3.97
C LEU A 150 13.65 -15.52 -3.34
N LEU A 151 12.87 -16.43 -2.75
CA LEU A 151 11.59 -16.07 -2.13
C LEU A 151 11.87 -15.08 -0.99
N SER A 152 11.17 -13.94 -1.00
CA SER A 152 11.38 -12.82 -0.09
C SER A 152 10.04 -12.23 0.37
N GLY A 153 10.05 -11.43 1.44
CA GLY A 153 8.86 -10.72 1.91
C GLY A 153 8.80 -10.57 3.42
N GLY A 154 7.60 -10.41 3.96
CA GLY A 154 7.39 -10.20 5.39
C GLY A 154 6.46 -11.23 6.00
N LEU A 155 6.77 -11.65 7.22
CA LEU A 155 5.89 -12.41 8.08
C LEU A 155 5.79 -11.68 9.42
N SER A 156 4.60 -11.28 9.82
CA SER A 156 4.37 -10.83 11.19
C SER A 156 3.74 -11.93 12.02
N THR A 157 3.92 -11.85 13.33
CA THR A 157 3.19 -12.63 14.32
C THR A 157 2.49 -11.65 15.23
N SER A 158 1.17 -11.80 15.33
CA SER A 158 0.27 -10.89 16.04
C SER A 158 -0.62 -11.68 16.98
N THR A 159 -0.68 -11.21 18.22
CA THR A 159 -1.65 -11.66 19.22
C THR A 159 -2.50 -10.47 19.66
N GLN A 160 -3.38 -10.66 20.63
CA GLN A 160 -4.09 -9.54 21.26
C GLN A 160 -3.12 -8.49 21.83
N ASN A 161 -1.96 -8.92 22.35
CA ASN A 161 -1.06 -8.06 23.13
C ASN A 161 0.33 -7.84 22.51
N SER A 162 0.65 -8.53 21.42
CA SER A 162 1.98 -8.44 20.81
C SER A 162 1.91 -8.36 19.30
N PHE A 163 2.92 -7.74 18.70
CA PHE A 163 3.17 -7.73 17.27
C PHE A 163 4.67 -7.78 17.07
N SER A 164 5.13 -8.64 16.17
CA SER A 164 6.55 -8.76 15.80
C SER A 164 6.69 -9.10 14.33
N GLY A 165 7.78 -8.67 13.72
CA GLY A 165 8.08 -8.92 12.31
C GLY A 165 9.32 -9.78 12.11
N ARG A 166 9.30 -10.64 11.11
CA ARG A 166 10.48 -11.34 10.58
C ARG A 166 10.45 -11.44 9.05
N ASN A 167 11.62 -11.63 8.46
CA ASN A 167 11.71 -11.84 7.02
C ASN A 167 11.20 -13.23 6.64
N ILE A 168 10.68 -13.38 5.42
CA ILE A 168 10.45 -14.71 4.84
C ILE A 168 11.79 -15.40 4.64
N GLU A 169 11.85 -16.67 4.99
CA GLU A 169 13.06 -17.47 4.89
C GLU A 169 13.19 -18.09 3.49
N ASN A 170 14.41 -18.10 2.95
CA ASN A 170 14.69 -18.59 1.60
C ASN A 170 14.53 -20.12 1.42
N HIS A 171 14.36 -20.88 2.50
CA HIS A 171 14.19 -22.33 2.42
C HIS A 171 12.72 -22.77 2.30
N SER A 172 11.80 -21.83 2.04
CA SER A 172 10.43 -22.17 1.68
C SER A 172 10.38 -23.03 0.40
N LYS A 173 9.44 -23.99 0.35
CA LYS A 173 9.16 -24.83 -0.83
C LYS A 173 8.57 -24.06 -2.02
N GLY A 174 8.38 -22.75 -1.87
CA GLY A 174 7.97 -21.84 -2.92
C GLY A 174 6.82 -20.95 -2.49
N ILE A 175 6.36 -20.12 -3.43
CA ILE A 175 5.43 -19.04 -3.14
C ILE A 175 4.04 -19.49 -2.64
N ASN A 176 3.65 -20.75 -2.92
CA ASN A 176 2.36 -21.32 -2.49
C ASN A 176 2.45 -22.07 -1.15
N THR A 177 3.59 -22.01 -0.45
CA THR A 177 3.78 -22.64 0.86
C THR A 177 4.26 -21.59 1.83
N LEU A 178 3.52 -21.40 2.93
CA LEU A 178 3.93 -20.57 4.05
C LEU A 178 4.53 -21.47 5.13
N ILE A 179 5.66 -21.05 5.70
CA ILE A 179 6.25 -21.72 6.86
C ILE A 179 5.89 -20.94 8.12
N VAL A 180 5.14 -21.56 9.01
CA VAL A 180 4.79 -21.03 10.33
C VAL A 180 5.33 -21.99 11.38
N ASP A 181 6.31 -21.51 12.16
CA ASP A 181 6.94 -22.25 13.26
C ASP A 181 7.42 -23.66 12.83
N GLY A 182 8.09 -23.71 11.68
CA GLY A 182 8.62 -24.93 11.06
C GLY A 182 7.57 -25.81 10.38
N LYS A 183 6.29 -25.45 10.39
CA LYS A 183 5.21 -26.19 9.72
C LYS A 183 4.86 -25.56 8.38
N GLU A 184 4.62 -26.42 7.40
CA GLU A 184 4.21 -26.03 6.07
C GLU A 184 2.69 -25.87 6.00
N ILE A 185 2.25 -24.70 5.54
CA ILE A 185 0.86 -24.38 5.27
C ILE A 185 0.74 -24.15 3.76
N THR A 186 -0.04 -25.00 3.09
CA THR A 186 -0.39 -24.77 1.69
C THR A 186 -1.28 -23.54 1.60
N LEU A 187 -0.83 -22.52 0.87
CA LEU A 187 -1.57 -21.29 0.64
C LEU A 187 -2.61 -21.51 -0.46
N ILE A 188 -2.15 -21.92 -1.65
CA ILE A 188 -3.01 -22.19 -2.80
C ILE A 188 -2.56 -23.52 -3.42
N SER A 189 -3.46 -24.50 -3.48
CA SER A 189 -3.14 -25.81 -4.03
C SER A 189 -3.05 -25.78 -5.56
N VAL A 190 -2.42 -26.81 -6.14
CA VAL A 190 -2.40 -27.00 -7.61
C VAL A 190 -3.82 -27.16 -8.16
N ASP A 191 -4.71 -27.81 -7.42
CA ASP A 191 -6.09 -28.02 -7.85
C ASP A 191 -6.90 -26.72 -7.79
N ASP A 192 -6.67 -25.88 -6.78
CA ASP A 192 -7.26 -24.53 -6.74
C ASP A 192 -6.78 -23.67 -7.92
N MET A 193 -5.49 -23.74 -8.27
CA MET A 193 -4.95 -23.04 -9.44
C MET A 193 -5.55 -23.57 -10.76
N LYS A 194 -5.71 -24.89 -10.91
CA LYS A 194 -6.38 -25.48 -12.09
C LYS A 194 -7.83 -25.03 -12.19
N LYS A 195 -8.56 -25.04 -11.08
CA LYS A 195 -9.95 -24.59 -11.02
C LYS A 195 -10.07 -23.11 -11.33
N HIS A 196 -9.23 -22.27 -10.71
CA HIS A 196 -9.17 -20.83 -10.99
C HIS A 196 -8.88 -20.56 -12.46
N ARG A 197 -7.95 -21.30 -13.06
CA ARG A 197 -7.66 -21.21 -14.49
C ARG A 197 -8.87 -21.56 -15.36
N ALA A 198 -9.53 -22.68 -15.07
CA ALA A 198 -10.71 -23.09 -15.85
C ALA A 198 -11.80 -22.02 -15.78
N GLU A 199 -12.04 -21.45 -14.60
CA GLU A 199 -12.97 -20.33 -14.41
C GLU A 199 -12.53 -19.06 -15.17
N SER A 200 -11.22 -18.81 -15.29
CA SER A 200 -10.70 -17.59 -15.95
C SER A 200 -10.61 -17.68 -17.47
N ASP A 201 -10.19 -18.83 -18.00
CA ASP A 201 -9.94 -19.00 -19.44
C ASP A 201 -11.27 -19.12 -20.24
N ASP A 202 -12.38 -19.46 -19.57
CA ASP A 202 -13.74 -19.54 -20.15
C ASP A 202 -14.43 -18.18 -20.30
N ILE A 203 -13.84 -17.09 -19.78
CA ILE A 203 -14.48 -15.77 -19.74
C ILE A 203 -13.85 -14.84 -20.79
N LEU A 204 -14.63 -14.49 -21.81
CA LEU A 204 -14.28 -13.51 -22.84
C LEU A 204 -14.35 -12.05 -22.36
N ASP A 205 -14.96 -11.80 -21.19
CA ASP A 205 -15.24 -10.46 -20.67
C ASP A 205 -14.34 -10.12 -19.47
N ASP A 206 -13.47 -9.14 -19.70
CA ASP A 206 -12.35 -8.78 -18.82
C ASP A 206 -12.87 -8.22 -17.47
N ASP A 207 -12.16 -8.59 -16.41
CA ASP A 207 -12.08 -7.91 -15.10
C ASP A 207 -13.04 -8.27 -13.93
N LYS A 208 -14.20 -8.93 -14.08
CA LYS A 208 -15.16 -8.96 -12.93
C LYS A 208 -15.31 -10.23 -12.09
N LYS A 209 -15.00 -11.43 -12.58
CA LYS A 209 -15.29 -12.67 -11.81
C LYS A 209 -14.12 -13.27 -11.03
N VAL A 210 -12.89 -13.15 -11.55
CA VAL A 210 -11.73 -13.89 -11.00
C VAL A 210 -10.58 -13.00 -10.54
N PHE A 211 -10.53 -11.73 -10.98
CA PHE A 211 -9.51 -10.79 -10.49
C PHE A 211 -9.73 -10.52 -9.00
N ASN A 212 -8.65 -10.44 -8.22
CA ASN A 212 -8.70 -10.25 -6.77
C ASN A 212 -9.46 -11.33 -5.99
N LYS A 213 -9.61 -12.54 -6.55
CA LYS A 213 -10.20 -13.66 -5.81
C LYS A 213 -9.36 -13.96 -4.56
N ILE A 214 -10.05 -14.10 -3.44
CA ILE A 214 -9.48 -14.53 -2.17
C ILE A 214 -9.82 -16.01 -1.97
N PHE A 215 -8.82 -16.78 -1.55
CA PHE A 215 -8.93 -18.19 -1.24
C PHE A 215 -8.90 -18.37 0.27
N GLU A 216 -9.75 -19.27 0.77
CA GLU A 216 -9.76 -19.66 2.17
C GLU A 216 -8.65 -20.69 2.41
N ILE A 217 -7.89 -20.51 3.49
CA ILE A 217 -6.96 -21.51 4.02
C ILE A 217 -7.69 -22.18 5.16
N ASN A 218 -7.94 -23.49 5.06
CA ASN A 218 -8.51 -24.27 6.16
C ASN A 218 -7.62 -25.50 6.39
N THR A 219 -7.02 -25.59 7.57
CA THR A 219 -6.23 -26.75 7.99
C THR A 219 -6.72 -27.21 9.36
N GLU A 220 -6.33 -28.42 9.78
CA GLU A 220 -6.59 -28.89 11.15
C GLU A 220 -5.94 -27.98 12.22
N SER A 221 -4.89 -27.24 11.85
CA SER A 221 -4.10 -26.42 12.75
C SER A 221 -4.49 -24.94 12.76
N GLY A 222 -5.42 -24.51 11.91
CA GLY A 222 -5.79 -23.10 11.80
C GLY A 222 -6.56 -22.76 10.54
N HIS A 223 -6.85 -21.48 10.37
CA HIS A 223 -7.62 -20.96 9.25
C HIS A 223 -7.06 -19.62 8.79
N GLY A 224 -7.41 -19.18 7.59
CA GLY A 224 -6.86 -17.94 7.07
C GLY A 224 -7.39 -17.62 5.68
N LYS A 225 -6.80 -16.59 5.09
CA LYS A 225 -7.11 -16.17 3.72
C LYS A 225 -5.84 -15.85 2.98
N VAL A 226 -5.84 -16.13 1.69
CA VAL A 226 -4.77 -15.75 0.78
C VAL A 226 -5.32 -15.19 -0.51
N GLY A 227 -4.75 -14.08 -0.94
CA GLY A 227 -4.99 -13.51 -2.25
C GLY A 227 -3.82 -13.78 -3.21
N SER A 228 -4.00 -13.25 -4.43
CA SER A 228 -3.01 -13.22 -5.50
C SER A 228 -2.98 -14.48 -6.37
N LEU A 229 -3.81 -14.49 -7.43
CA LEU A 229 -3.61 -15.29 -8.63
C LEU A 229 -3.91 -14.42 -9.86
N PRO A 230 -3.26 -14.72 -11.01
CA PRO A 230 -3.55 -14.01 -12.25
C PRO A 230 -5.00 -14.14 -12.70
N LYS A 231 -5.49 -13.08 -13.35
CA LYS A 231 -6.85 -13.06 -13.90
C LYS A 231 -7.07 -14.04 -15.06
N ALA A 232 -6.01 -14.52 -15.69
CA ALA A 232 -6.03 -15.57 -16.72
C ALA A 232 -4.65 -16.22 -16.86
N ALA A 233 -4.57 -17.39 -17.50
CA ALA A 233 -3.32 -18.15 -17.59
C ALA A 233 -2.18 -17.39 -18.30
N SER A 234 -2.49 -16.49 -19.23
CA SER A 234 -1.51 -15.71 -20.00
C SER A 234 -1.07 -14.40 -19.34
N LYS A 235 -1.67 -14.05 -18.20
CA LYS A 235 -1.43 -12.78 -17.52
C LYS A 235 -0.45 -12.95 -16.36
N SER A 236 0.17 -11.84 -15.96
CA SER A 236 1.18 -11.81 -14.90
C SER A 236 0.77 -11.03 -13.66
N ASP A 237 -0.42 -10.41 -13.66
CA ASP A 237 -0.98 -9.78 -12.47
C ASP A 237 -1.05 -10.80 -11.34
N PHE A 238 -0.60 -10.44 -10.15
CA PHE A 238 -0.63 -11.30 -8.97
C PHE A 238 0.06 -12.68 -9.14
N GLU A 239 0.92 -12.83 -10.14
CA GLU A 239 1.62 -14.08 -10.40
C GLU A 239 2.70 -14.33 -9.34
N GLN A 240 3.43 -13.28 -8.98
CA GLN A 240 4.74 -13.37 -8.33
C GLN A 240 4.74 -13.01 -6.84
N MET A 241 3.57 -12.84 -6.23
CA MET A 241 3.38 -12.67 -4.78
C MET A 241 2.20 -13.50 -4.24
N ARG A 242 2.17 -13.73 -2.93
CA ARG A 242 0.99 -14.13 -2.16
C ARG A 242 0.93 -13.24 -0.93
N TYR A 243 -0.28 -12.91 -0.51
CA TYR A 243 -0.50 -12.12 0.69
C TYR A 243 -1.74 -12.58 1.41
N GLY A 244 -1.78 -12.40 2.72
CA GLY A 244 -2.91 -12.84 3.51
C GLY A 244 -2.58 -13.00 4.98
N TYR A 245 -3.44 -13.74 5.67
CA TYR A 245 -3.24 -14.07 7.06
C TYR A 245 -3.53 -15.55 7.31
N TYR A 246 -2.88 -16.10 8.33
CA TYR A 246 -3.16 -17.42 8.88
C TYR A 246 -3.23 -17.33 10.40
N THR A 247 -4.35 -17.73 10.98
CA THR A 247 -4.56 -17.80 12.43
C THR A 247 -4.49 -19.24 12.87
N ASP A 248 -3.53 -19.55 13.74
CA ASP A 248 -3.37 -20.87 14.31
C ASP A 248 -4.46 -21.19 15.34
N LYS A 249 -4.54 -22.45 15.76
CA LYS A 249 -5.50 -22.92 16.78
C LYS A 249 -5.35 -22.25 18.15
N ASN A 250 -4.22 -21.58 18.41
CA ASN A 250 -3.96 -20.87 19.66
C ASN A 250 -4.40 -19.40 19.58
N GLY A 251 -4.94 -18.97 18.42
CA GLY A 251 -5.37 -17.58 18.18
C GLY A 251 -4.23 -16.64 17.82
N VAL A 252 -3.05 -17.18 17.48
CA VAL A 252 -1.92 -16.39 16.98
C VAL A 252 -2.13 -16.17 15.48
N THR A 253 -2.22 -14.91 15.06
CA THR A 253 -2.35 -14.57 13.64
C THR A 253 -0.98 -14.25 13.05
N HIS A 254 -0.72 -14.81 11.88
CA HIS A 254 0.45 -14.53 11.07
C HIS A 254 0.02 -13.79 9.80
N LEU A 255 0.39 -12.51 9.68
CA LEU A 255 0.20 -11.77 8.43
C LEU A 255 1.41 -12.02 7.54
N PHE A 256 1.19 -12.29 6.27
CA PHE A 256 2.28 -12.62 5.37
C PHE A 256 2.14 -11.90 4.03
N VAL A 257 3.30 -11.54 3.50
CA VAL A 257 3.50 -11.24 2.08
C VAL A 257 4.76 -11.99 1.66
N GLN A 258 4.67 -12.87 0.67
CA GLN A 258 5.83 -13.60 0.16
C GLN A 258 5.81 -13.65 -1.36
N GLY A 259 6.98 -13.53 -1.98
CA GLY A 259 7.09 -13.50 -3.43
C GLY A 259 8.50 -13.29 -3.93
N TYR A 260 8.62 -13.13 -5.24
CA TYR A 260 9.89 -12.84 -5.89
C TYR A 260 9.96 -11.35 -6.16
N LEU A 261 10.82 -10.66 -5.40
CA LEU A 261 10.97 -9.20 -5.52
C LEU A 261 11.43 -8.82 -6.92
N THR A 262 10.98 -7.66 -7.36
CA THR A 262 11.42 -7.07 -8.63
C THR A 262 12.91 -6.72 -8.52
N PRO A 263 13.76 -7.08 -9.49
CA PRO A 263 15.17 -6.67 -9.48
C PRO A 263 15.32 -5.14 -9.47
N THR A 264 16.25 -4.59 -8.71
CA THR A 264 16.44 -3.12 -8.61
C THR A 264 17.24 -2.54 -9.77
N THR A 265 18.21 -3.29 -10.27
CA THR A 265 19.02 -2.99 -11.44
C THR A 265 19.50 -4.30 -12.05
N LEU A 266 19.40 -4.44 -13.37
CA LEU A 266 19.99 -5.57 -14.09
C LEU A 266 21.16 -5.07 -14.94
N LYS A 267 22.29 -5.78 -14.90
CA LYS A 267 23.32 -5.57 -15.94
C LYS A 267 22.76 -6.06 -17.27
N GLU A 268 23.21 -5.48 -18.38
CA GLU A 268 22.69 -5.75 -19.73
C GLU A 268 22.69 -7.24 -20.13
N SER A 269 23.57 -8.05 -19.52
CA SER A 269 23.67 -9.50 -19.73
C SER A 269 23.01 -10.36 -18.64
N GLU A 270 22.51 -9.76 -17.56
CA GLU A 270 22.02 -10.48 -16.38
C GLU A 270 20.54 -10.81 -16.50
N LYS A 271 20.23 -12.10 -16.65
CA LYS A 271 18.87 -12.61 -16.68
C LYS A 271 18.49 -13.12 -15.30
N VAL A 272 17.58 -12.40 -14.64
CA VAL A 272 16.96 -12.87 -13.41
C VAL A 272 15.63 -13.51 -13.74
N ASN A 273 15.37 -14.68 -13.15
CA ASN A 273 14.13 -15.41 -13.34
C ASN A 273 13.46 -15.73 -12.01
N SER A 274 12.13 -15.68 -11.98
CA SER A 274 11.35 -16.33 -10.95
C SER A 274 11.25 -17.83 -11.24
N PRO A 275 11.37 -18.70 -10.24
CA PRO A 275 11.13 -20.13 -10.38
C PRO A 275 9.63 -20.48 -10.43
N PHE A 276 8.73 -19.48 -10.38
CA PHE A 276 7.29 -19.69 -10.47
C PHE A 276 6.71 -19.12 -11.77
N ASN A 277 5.95 -19.98 -12.46
CA ASN A 277 5.19 -19.63 -13.65
C ASN A 277 3.77 -20.18 -13.52
N TYR A 278 2.79 -19.28 -13.43
CA TYR A 278 1.41 -19.66 -13.17
C TYR A 278 0.81 -20.46 -14.33
N TYR A 279 1.14 -20.14 -15.59
CA TYR A 279 0.59 -20.82 -16.76
C TYR A 279 0.83 -22.34 -16.70
N TRP A 280 2.05 -22.76 -16.36
CA TRP A 280 2.41 -24.18 -16.32
C TRP A 280 1.99 -24.87 -15.04
N MET A 281 2.09 -24.16 -13.91
CA MET A 281 1.63 -24.66 -12.62
C MET A 281 0.13 -24.96 -12.64
N SER A 282 -0.68 -24.02 -13.14
CA SER A 282 -2.13 -24.18 -13.27
C SER A 282 -2.58 -25.13 -14.39
N ARG A 283 -1.69 -25.51 -15.32
CA ARG A 283 -2.01 -26.50 -16.36
C ARG A 283 -1.78 -27.92 -15.86
N ASN A 284 -0.55 -28.18 -15.44
CA ASN A 284 -0.01 -29.53 -15.30
C ASN A 284 0.66 -29.74 -13.93
N GLY A 285 0.62 -28.75 -13.03
CA GLY A 285 1.36 -28.80 -11.75
C GLY A 285 2.88 -28.71 -11.93
N ASN A 286 3.35 -28.17 -13.05
CA ASN A 286 4.78 -28.14 -13.39
C ASN A 286 5.40 -26.76 -13.09
N SER A 287 6.55 -26.75 -12.42
CA SER A 287 7.37 -25.57 -12.11
C SER A 287 8.65 -25.44 -12.96
N SER A 288 8.87 -26.31 -13.95
CA SER A 288 10.12 -26.36 -14.72
C SER A 288 10.45 -25.07 -15.47
N ASP A 289 9.42 -24.31 -15.82
CA ASP A 289 9.55 -23.11 -16.64
C ASP A 289 9.65 -21.86 -15.77
N ARG A 290 10.75 -21.13 -15.96
CA ARG A 290 11.03 -19.92 -15.20
C ARG A 290 10.42 -18.69 -15.88
N ARG A 291 10.02 -17.70 -15.08
CA ARG A 291 9.49 -16.42 -15.57
C ARG A 291 10.59 -15.37 -15.52
N SER A 292 10.97 -14.80 -16.66
CA SER A 292 11.98 -13.73 -16.68
C SER A 292 11.45 -12.47 -15.98
N LEU A 293 12.23 -11.96 -15.04
CA LEU A 293 11.95 -10.73 -14.31
C LEU A 293 12.72 -9.58 -14.93
N ARG A 294 12.04 -8.44 -15.08
CA ARG A 294 12.64 -7.17 -15.48
C ARG A 294 12.68 -6.23 -14.27
N GLU A 295 13.64 -5.32 -14.30
CA GLU A 295 13.93 -4.41 -13.22
C GLU A 295 12.79 -3.43 -12.89
N MET A 296 12.89 -2.85 -11.69
CA MET A 296 12.03 -1.79 -11.18
C MET A 296 11.88 -0.64 -12.19
N PRO A 297 10.68 -0.06 -12.35
CA PRO A 297 10.55 1.20 -13.06
C PRO A 297 11.38 2.29 -12.38
N ILE A 298 12.10 3.08 -13.17
CA ILE A 298 12.89 4.24 -12.67
C ILE A 298 12.08 5.53 -12.61
N SER A 299 10.92 5.55 -13.24
CA SER A 299 10.03 6.71 -13.38
C SER A 299 8.61 6.27 -13.67
N GLY A 300 7.66 7.21 -13.57
CA GLY A 300 6.24 6.97 -13.80
C GLY A 300 5.50 6.71 -12.50
N VAL A 301 4.18 6.80 -12.59
CA VAL A 301 3.27 6.57 -11.46
C VAL A 301 2.33 5.45 -11.84
N TYR A 302 2.16 4.48 -10.95
CA TYR A 302 1.37 3.28 -11.23
C TYR A 302 0.31 3.10 -10.16
N GLU A 303 -0.93 2.83 -10.60
CA GLU A 303 -2.04 2.46 -9.73
C GLU A 303 -2.13 0.93 -9.65
N TYR A 304 -2.26 0.43 -8.42
CA TYR A 304 -2.41 -0.98 -8.09
C TYR A 304 -3.76 -1.20 -7.42
N ASN A 305 -4.50 -2.19 -7.89
CA ASN A 305 -5.80 -2.56 -7.33
C ASN A 305 -5.73 -3.93 -6.69
N GLY A 306 -6.35 -4.07 -5.52
CA GLY A 306 -6.29 -5.32 -4.77
C GLY A 306 -7.16 -5.37 -3.53
N LYS A 307 -6.77 -6.23 -2.58
CA LYS A 307 -7.47 -6.43 -1.31
C LYS A 307 -6.50 -6.25 -0.14
N ALA A 308 -7.09 -5.98 1.02
CA ALA A 308 -6.38 -5.96 2.29
C ALA A 308 -7.18 -6.71 3.35
N PHE A 309 -6.48 -7.19 4.37
CA PHE A 309 -7.08 -7.71 5.59
C PHE A 309 -6.63 -6.82 6.74
N TYR A 310 -7.59 -6.30 7.51
CA TYR A 310 -7.32 -5.37 8.60
C TYR A 310 -8.14 -5.72 9.83
N GLY A 311 -7.49 -5.82 10.99
CA GLY A 311 -8.18 -6.23 12.20
C GLY A 311 -7.20 -6.60 13.31
N LYS A 312 -7.62 -7.55 14.15
CA LYS A 312 -6.82 -8.01 15.29
C LYS A 312 -7.25 -9.40 15.76
N GLY A 313 -6.28 -10.19 16.23
CA GLY A 313 -6.52 -11.42 17.01
C GLY A 313 -7.49 -12.40 16.35
N GLY A 314 -7.24 -12.76 15.09
CA GLY A 314 -8.06 -13.69 14.32
C GLY A 314 -9.27 -13.08 13.61
N SER A 315 -9.69 -11.86 13.95
CA SER A 315 -10.80 -11.17 13.29
C SER A 315 -10.29 -10.10 12.35
N TYR A 316 -10.40 -10.33 11.03
CA TYR A 316 -9.93 -9.41 10.00
C TYR A 316 -11.03 -9.12 8.98
N ASP A 317 -11.30 -7.84 8.79
CA ASP A 317 -12.15 -7.35 7.72
C ASP A 317 -11.41 -7.40 6.39
N GLU A 318 -12.09 -7.85 5.34
CA GLU A 318 -11.61 -7.68 3.97
C GLU A 318 -11.94 -6.26 3.48
N LEU A 319 -10.92 -5.55 3.01
CA LEU A 319 -11.00 -4.20 2.46
C LEU A 319 -10.53 -4.20 1.00
N THR A 320 -10.94 -3.18 0.25
CA THR A 320 -10.38 -2.90 -1.08
C THR A 320 -9.13 -2.04 -0.94
N THR A 321 -8.09 -2.39 -1.69
CA THR A 321 -6.83 -1.64 -1.76
C THR A 321 -6.73 -0.88 -3.07
N LYS A 322 -6.37 0.41 -2.97
CA LYS A 322 -5.77 1.20 -4.04
C LYS A 322 -4.42 1.68 -3.59
N ALA A 323 -3.36 1.26 -4.27
CA ALA A 323 -2.02 1.77 -4.01
C ALA A 323 -1.50 2.54 -5.22
N TYR A 324 -0.70 3.55 -4.96
CA TYR A 324 -0.04 4.39 -5.95
C TYR A 324 1.45 4.35 -5.66
N ALA A 325 2.25 3.97 -6.65
CA ALA A 325 3.70 4.03 -6.57
C ALA A 325 4.22 5.05 -7.59
N ASP A 326 4.79 6.14 -7.08
CA ASP A 326 5.49 7.14 -7.88
C ASP A 326 6.98 6.85 -7.83
N PHE A 327 7.49 6.20 -8.89
CA PHE A 327 8.90 5.83 -8.98
C PHE A 327 9.80 7.04 -9.25
N SER A 328 9.25 8.11 -9.82
CA SER A 328 9.99 9.36 -10.08
C SER A 328 10.31 10.07 -8.75
N ASN A 329 9.31 10.16 -7.87
CA ASN A 329 9.43 10.80 -6.56
C ASN A 329 9.77 9.81 -5.44
N ARG A 330 9.85 8.51 -5.75
CA ARG A 330 10.14 7.41 -4.81
C ARG A 330 9.16 7.37 -3.64
N LYS A 331 7.86 7.48 -3.91
CA LYS A 331 6.79 7.47 -2.89
C LYS A 331 5.76 6.39 -3.17
N VAL A 332 5.23 5.79 -2.10
CA VAL A 332 4.05 4.93 -2.12
C VAL A 332 2.96 5.56 -1.29
N LYS A 333 1.74 5.59 -1.83
CA LYS A 333 0.50 5.87 -1.10
C LYS A 333 -0.41 4.65 -1.19
N VAL A 334 -1.05 4.29 -0.09
CA VAL A 334 -2.00 3.19 0.01
C VAL A 334 -3.28 3.70 0.64
N GLU A 335 -4.40 3.39 0.01
CA GLU A 335 -5.74 3.73 0.45
C GLU A 335 -6.54 2.44 0.59
N LEU A 336 -7.08 2.22 1.80
CA LEU A 336 -7.96 1.09 2.07
C LEU A 336 -9.39 1.59 2.26
N SER A 337 -10.35 0.80 1.77
CA SER A 337 -11.77 1.16 1.83
C SER A 337 -12.68 -0.05 2.06
N LYS A 338 -13.78 0.19 2.77
CA LYS A 338 -14.93 -0.73 2.87
C LYS A 338 -16.11 -0.03 2.20
N ASP A 339 -16.81 -0.72 1.31
CA ASP A 339 -18.00 -0.17 0.63
C ASP A 339 -17.79 1.21 -0.04
N SER A 340 -16.60 1.42 -0.63
CA SER A 340 -16.16 2.67 -1.28
C SER A 340 -15.96 3.87 -0.34
N MET A 341 -15.98 3.68 0.97
CA MET A 341 -15.55 4.68 1.95
C MET A 341 -14.07 4.50 2.28
N GLN A 342 -13.24 5.53 2.05
CA GLN A 342 -11.84 5.49 2.47
C GLN A 342 -11.76 5.43 3.99
N THR A 343 -11.16 4.37 4.52
CA THR A 343 -11.03 4.13 5.97
C THR A 343 -9.62 4.38 6.47
N LEU A 344 -8.61 4.08 5.65
CA LEU A 344 -7.20 4.23 6.04
C LEU A 344 -6.39 4.77 4.85
N THR A 345 -5.49 5.69 5.15
CA THR A 345 -4.45 6.16 4.22
C THR A 345 -3.11 6.03 4.90
N PHE A 346 -2.14 5.45 4.21
CA PHE A 346 -0.77 5.34 4.68
C PHE A 346 0.19 5.22 3.49
N GLY A 347 1.48 5.07 3.75
CA GLY A 347 2.48 5.06 2.68
C GLY A 347 3.89 5.22 3.20
N GLY A 348 4.82 5.38 2.27
CA GLY A 348 6.23 5.47 2.59
C GLY A 348 7.13 5.82 1.43
N ASP A 349 8.43 5.81 1.71
CA ASP A 349 9.49 6.06 0.76
C ASP A 349 9.93 4.76 0.09
N ILE A 350 10.15 4.80 -1.22
CA ILE A 350 10.69 3.69 -1.99
C ILE A 350 12.22 3.70 -1.85
N LYS A 351 12.77 2.56 -1.42
CA LYS A 351 14.21 2.28 -1.40
C LYS A 351 14.48 0.93 -2.04
N GLY A 352 15.12 0.96 -3.22
CA GLY A 352 15.30 -0.24 -4.03
C GLY A 352 13.95 -0.80 -4.50
N ASN A 353 13.70 -2.07 -4.20
CA ASN A 353 12.46 -2.80 -4.52
C ASN A 353 11.52 -2.91 -3.30
N THR A 354 11.75 -2.10 -2.27
CA THR A 354 10.94 -2.03 -1.04
C THR A 354 10.49 -0.62 -0.75
N PHE A 355 9.51 -0.48 0.15
CA PHE A 355 9.12 0.80 0.71
C PHE A 355 8.86 0.68 2.20
N SER A 356 9.10 1.75 2.95
CA SER A 356 8.69 1.85 4.35
C SER A 356 8.33 3.28 4.74
N GLY A 357 7.49 3.43 5.75
CA GLY A 357 7.06 4.74 6.19
C GLY A 357 6.02 4.69 7.30
N SER A 358 5.52 5.88 7.64
CA SER A 358 4.37 5.99 8.53
C SER A 358 3.55 7.22 8.20
N HIS A 359 2.25 7.11 8.41
CA HIS A 359 1.34 8.21 8.22
C HIS A 359 0.07 7.98 9.07
N ASN A 360 -0.47 9.03 9.71
CA ASN A 360 -1.67 8.96 10.57
C ASN A 360 -1.67 7.85 11.64
N GLY A 361 -0.52 7.62 12.28
CA GLY A 361 -0.37 6.57 13.30
C GLY A 361 -0.31 5.15 12.72
N ILE A 362 -0.15 5.01 11.40
CA ILE A 362 0.02 3.72 10.73
C ILE A 362 1.45 3.60 10.24
N ALA A 363 2.20 2.63 10.76
CA ALA A 363 3.51 2.26 10.22
C ALA A 363 3.33 1.19 9.15
N THR A 364 4.13 1.22 8.09
CA THR A 364 4.07 0.23 7.00
C THR A 364 5.45 -0.12 6.47
N LYS A 365 5.59 -1.37 6.03
CA LYS A 365 6.71 -1.83 5.19
C LYS A 365 6.18 -2.79 4.13
N GLY A 366 6.77 -2.75 2.94
CA GLY A 366 6.38 -3.63 1.85
C GLY A 366 7.40 -3.72 0.72
N GLY A 367 7.02 -4.45 -0.32
CA GLY A 367 7.85 -4.78 -1.47
C GLY A 367 7.11 -4.72 -2.79
N PHE A 368 7.88 -4.62 -3.86
CA PHE A 368 7.41 -4.73 -5.24
C PHE A 368 7.84 -6.06 -5.82
N TYR A 369 6.92 -6.77 -6.47
CA TYR A 369 7.09 -8.15 -6.89
C TYR A 369 6.89 -8.32 -8.39
N GLY A 370 7.52 -9.37 -8.92
CA GLY A 370 7.42 -9.74 -10.32
C GLY A 370 8.20 -8.83 -11.26
N SER A 371 7.80 -8.81 -12.53
CA SER A 371 8.50 -8.07 -13.57
C SER A 371 8.04 -6.61 -13.56
N LYS A 372 8.97 -5.65 -13.53
CA LYS A 372 8.64 -4.21 -13.55
C LYS A 372 7.71 -3.75 -12.43
N ALA A 373 7.83 -4.33 -11.24
CA ALA A 373 6.95 -4.00 -10.11
C ALA A 373 5.47 -4.19 -10.46
N ASN A 374 5.13 -5.28 -11.15
CA ASN A 374 3.75 -5.58 -11.56
C ASN A 374 2.82 -5.72 -10.35
N ASP A 375 3.36 -6.20 -9.24
CA ASP A 375 2.61 -6.40 -8.00
C ASP A 375 3.26 -5.63 -6.84
N ILE A 376 2.44 -5.24 -5.86
CA ILE A 376 2.84 -4.55 -4.63
C ILE A 376 2.19 -5.24 -3.44
N GLY A 377 2.91 -5.37 -2.34
CA GLY A 377 2.33 -5.87 -1.09
C GLY A 377 3.06 -5.34 0.13
N GLY A 378 2.37 -5.30 1.26
CA GLY A 378 2.95 -4.81 2.50
C GLY A 378 2.18 -5.22 3.74
N ILE A 379 2.85 -5.09 4.88
CA ILE A 379 2.27 -5.24 6.22
C ILE A 379 2.24 -3.86 6.87
N PHE A 380 1.21 -3.58 7.66
CA PHE A 380 1.06 -2.33 8.39
C PHE A 380 0.50 -2.55 9.79
N TYR A 381 0.76 -1.58 10.68
CA TYR A 381 0.30 -1.58 12.06
C TYR A 381 -0.24 -0.19 12.40
N ASN A 382 -1.46 -0.14 12.94
CA ASN A 382 -2.14 1.08 13.37
C ASN A 382 -2.00 1.25 14.88
N THR A 383 -1.16 2.19 15.32
CA THR A 383 -0.86 2.43 16.73
C THR A 383 -2.02 3.04 17.50
N ASN A 384 -3.00 3.63 16.80
CA ASN A 384 -4.14 4.30 17.45
C ASN A 384 -5.10 3.29 18.10
N ASN A 385 -5.23 2.09 17.53
CA ASN A 385 -6.14 1.05 18.02
C ASN A 385 -5.48 -0.31 18.20
N GLY A 386 -4.22 -0.49 17.78
CA GLY A 386 -3.47 -1.73 17.93
C GLY A 386 -3.75 -2.77 16.85
N ASN A 387 -4.61 -2.43 15.88
CA ASN A 387 -4.92 -3.27 14.74
C ASN A 387 -3.74 -3.32 13.78
N ASP A 388 -3.62 -4.43 13.10
CA ASP A 388 -2.64 -4.68 12.06
C ASP A 388 -3.33 -5.15 10.78
N GLY A 389 -2.56 -5.14 9.70
CA GLY A 389 -3.08 -5.57 8.43
C GLY A 389 -2.03 -5.84 7.39
N VAL A 390 -2.52 -6.42 6.31
CA VAL A 390 -1.73 -6.82 5.15
C VAL A 390 -2.50 -6.43 3.91
N PHE A 391 -1.79 -6.01 2.87
CA PHE A 391 -2.40 -5.69 1.59
C PHE A 391 -1.59 -6.25 0.44
N GLY A 392 -2.27 -6.46 -0.68
CA GLY A 392 -1.66 -6.76 -1.96
C GLY A 392 -2.43 -6.06 -3.07
N GLY A 393 -1.72 -5.66 -4.12
CA GLY A 393 -2.26 -4.99 -5.30
C GLY A 393 -1.49 -5.40 -6.56
N SER A 394 -2.17 -5.40 -7.70
CA SER A 394 -1.52 -5.56 -9.00
C SER A 394 -1.80 -4.35 -9.89
N ALA A 395 -0.81 -3.97 -10.68
CA ALA A 395 -0.82 -2.77 -11.51
C ALA A 395 -1.93 -2.84 -12.56
N LYS A 396 -2.65 -1.72 -12.72
CA LYS A 396 -3.69 -1.60 -13.73
C LYS A 396 -3.08 -1.61 -15.14
N GLN A 397 -3.65 -2.40 -16.04
CA GLN A 397 -3.36 -2.41 -17.49
C GLN A 397 -1.88 -2.56 -17.87
N CYS A 398 -1.22 -3.62 -17.40
CA CYS A 398 0.03 -4.08 -18.01
C CYS A 398 -0.32 -5.00 -19.20
N GLY A 399 -0.26 -4.48 -20.42
CA GLY A 399 -0.42 -5.32 -21.63
C GLY A 399 0.64 -6.42 -21.68
N TYR A 400 0.34 -7.56 -22.32
CA TYR A 400 1.23 -8.73 -22.43
C TYR A 400 2.67 -8.41 -22.88
N SER A 401 2.84 -7.30 -23.62
CA SER A 401 4.11 -6.75 -24.09
C SER A 401 4.27 -5.24 -23.82
N GLY A 402 3.32 -4.61 -23.13
CA GLY A 402 3.22 -3.14 -23.01
C GLY A 402 3.68 -2.60 -21.66
N ALA A 403 4.16 -1.35 -21.64
CA ALA A 403 4.31 -0.59 -20.41
C ALA A 403 2.94 -0.42 -19.76
N CYS A 404 2.85 -0.56 -18.43
CA CYS A 404 1.59 -0.29 -17.74
C CYS A 404 1.23 1.19 -17.91
N THR A 405 -0.06 1.50 -18.01
CA THR A 405 -0.53 2.89 -18.16
C THR A 405 -0.18 3.71 -16.93
N ASN A 406 0.42 4.89 -17.14
CA ASN A 406 0.71 5.82 -16.05
C ASN A 406 -0.60 6.29 -15.38
N ALA A 407 -0.63 6.25 -14.06
CA ALA A 407 -1.64 6.88 -13.23
C ALA A 407 -1.32 8.37 -13.02
N ASP A 408 -2.28 9.11 -12.47
CA ASP A 408 -2.07 10.50 -12.08
C ASP A 408 -0.99 10.61 -10.96
N PRO A 409 -0.18 11.69 -10.93
CA PRO A 409 0.80 11.91 -9.87
C PRO A 409 0.19 11.89 -8.47
N ILE A 410 0.93 11.34 -7.50
CA ILE A 410 0.50 11.35 -6.09
C ILE A 410 0.50 12.79 -5.60
N THR A 411 -0.69 13.37 -5.41
CA THR A 411 -0.85 14.81 -5.16
C THR A 411 -0.59 15.26 -3.71
N GLU A 412 -0.41 14.33 -2.77
CA GLU A 412 0.25 14.48 -1.45
C GLU A 412 -0.19 13.30 -0.55
N ILE A 413 0.71 12.83 0.31
CA ILE A 413 0.36 12.04 1.51
C ILE A 413 0.24 13.07 2.63
N LYS A 414 -0.92 13.74 2.76
CA LYS A 414 -1.16 14.77 3.78
C LYS A 414 -1.39 14.18 5.14
#